data_AF-A0A960LQ29-F1
#
_entry.id   AF-A0A960LQ29-F1
#
_cell.length_a   1.000
_cell.length_b   1.000
_cell.length_c   1.000
_cell.angle_alpha   90.00
_cell.angle_beta   90.00
_cell.angle_gamma   90.00
#
_symmetry.space_group_name_H-M   'P 1'
#
loop_
_entity.id
_entity.type
_entity.pdbx_description
1 polymer ?
#
loop_
_entity_poly.entity_id
_entity_poly.type
_entity_poly.pdbx_seq_one_letter_code
_entity_poly.pdbx_strand_id
1 'polypeptide(L)'
;DIDRLTIEVGEMKIRSFLIAEADPFVVIPLSMLGRADETPFGPMIGDYVVVFYGGKAFPAIAGDAGPTFQAGEASLRLAKALNERAGVYSRPESDLKVTYLVFPQSAEKEKGPPDLVRWRETCDRLLGGLGGLGEGYALHEWEDLIALKRAPKVEASEQPAVPDSTPLPVPPEGVKGAVGELPAVVPPPSAAEPPREIRPLEPVGDPQ
;
A
#
# COMPACT_ATOMS: atom_id res chain seq x y z
N ASP A 1 -30.46 -2.56 20.33
CA ASP A 1 -31.25 -1.54 19.65
C ASP A 1 -31.23 -1.84 18.16
N ILE A 2 -32.35 -2.32 17.61
CA ILE A 2 -32.44 -2.86 16.24
C ILE A 2 -32.40 -1.73 15.19
N ASP A 3 -32.87 -0.54 15.56
CA ASP A 3 -32.93 0.61 14.66
C ASP A 3 -31.54 1.14 14.34
N ARG A 4 -30.66 1.21 15.34
CA ARG A 4 -29.25 1.54 15.16
C ARG A 4 -28.55 0.55 14.21
N LEU A 5 -28.75 -0.75 14.41
CA LEU A 5 -28.15 -1.79 13.54
C LEU A 5 -28.66 -1.69 12.10
N THR A 6 -29.93 -1.32 11.91
CA THR A 6 -30.51 -1.16 10.57
C THR A 6 -29.88 0.03 9.83
N ILE A 7 -29.64 1.14 10.55
CA ILE A 7 -28.93 2.31 10.01
C ILE A 7 -27.49 1.95 9.67
N GLU A 8 -26.76 1.30 10.58
CA GLU A 8 -25.36 0.90 10.38
C GLU A 8 -25.22 -0.06 9.17
N VAL A 9 -26.10 -1.06 9.05
CA VAL A 9 -26.14 -1.96 7.88
C VAL A 9 -26.50 -1.20 6.60
N GLY A 10 -27.39 -0.21 6.68
CA GLY A 10 -27.70 0.69 5.58
C GLY A 10 -26.48 1.47 5.11
N GLU A 11 -25.73 2.07 6.03
CA GLU A 11 -24.50 2.80 5.71
C GLU A 11 -23.43 1.90 5.10
N MET A 12 -23.23 0.68 5.63
CA MET A 12 -22.26 -0.28 5.11
C MET A 12 -22.56 -0.75 3.68
N LYS A 13 -23.83 -0.71 3.26
CA LYS A 13 -24.23 -1.06 1.88
C LYS A 13 -23.96 0.07 0.89
N ILE A 14 -23.89 1.31 1.36
CA ILE A 14 -23.78 2.50 0.51
C ILE A 14 -22.34 3.04 0.51
N ARG A 15 -21.60 2.86 1.61
CA ARG A 15 -20.21 3.30 1.71
C ARG A 15 -19.26 2.18 1.28
N SER A 16 -18.46 2.47 0.27
CA SER A 16 -17.29 1.67 -0.09
C SER A 16 -16.08 2.20 0.68
N PHE A 17 -15.26 1.30 1.22
CA PHE A 17 -14.03 1.65 1.93
C PHE A 17 -12.83 1.08 1.18
N LEU A 18 -11.75 1.85 1.11
CA LEU A 18 -10.48 1.38 0.57
C LEU A 18 -9.71 0.61 1.65
N ILE A 19 -9.22 -0.56 1.29
CA ILE A 19 -8.43 -1.44 2.14
C ILE A 19 -6.96 -1.22 1.82
N ALA A 20 -6.19 -0.66 2.76
CA ALA A 20 -4.79 -0.28 2.53
C ALA A 20 -3.88 -1.39 1.99
N GLU A 21 -4.16 -2.66 2.30
CA GLU A 21 -3.40 -3.81 1.79
C GLU A 21 -3.86 -4.33 0.42
N ALA A 22 -5.09 -4.01 0.01
CA ALA A 22 -5.69 -4.56 -1.20
C ALA A 22 -5.92 -3.53 -2.29
N ASP A 23 -6.13 -2.27 -1.95
CA ASP A 23 -6.52 -1.23 -2.90
C ASP A 23 -5.40 -0.22 -3.09
N PRO A 24 -4.93 0.02 -4.33
CA PRO A 24 -3.88 1.00 -4.60
C PRO A 24 -4.47 2.40 -4.59
N PHE A 25 -4.18 3.17 -3.54
CA PHE A 25 -4.54 4.57 -3.44
C PHE A 25 -3.41 5.44 -2.92
N VAL A 26 -3.53 6.74 -3.17
CA VAL A 26 -2.67 7.80 -2.63
C VAL A 26 -3.49 8.73 -1.75
N VAL A 27 -2.81 9.44 -0.87
CA VAL A 27 -3.41 10.43 0.01
C VAL A 27 -3.05 11.82 -0.52
N ILE A 28 -4.07 12.65 -0.75
CA ILE A 28 -3.91 14.01 -1.25
C ILE A 28 -3.80 14.96 -0.05
N PRO A 29 -2.82 15.88 -0.01
CA PRO A 29 -2.74 16.85 1.07
C PRO A 29 -4.00 17.72 1.13
N LEU A 30 -4.53 17.98 2.32
CA LEU A 30 -5.70 18.85 2.50
C LEU A 30 -5.52 20.27 1.90
N SER A 31 -4.28 20.75 1.77
CA SER A 31 -3.97 22.02 1.08
C SER A 31 -4.40 22.08 -0.38
N MET A 32 -4.55 20.92 -1.03
CA MET A 32 -4.91 20.77 -2.44
C MET A 32 -6.39 20.47 -2.66
N LEU A 33 -7.14 20.08 -1.61
CA LEU A 33 -8.55 19.71 -1.68
C LEU A 33 -9.47 20.90 -1.38
N GLY A 34 -10.66 20.91 -1.99
CA GLY A 34 -11.73 21.86 -1.64
C GLY A 34 -11.51 23.30 -2.13
N ARG A 35 -10.54 23.53 -3.02
CA ARG A 35 -10.21 24.84 -3.59
C ARG A 35 -10.67 24.97 -5.04
N ALA A 36 -11.87 24.48 -5.35
CA ALA A 36 -12.40 24.48 -6.72
C ALA A 36 -12.53 25.89 -7.30
N ASP A 37 -12.82 26.89 -6.46
CA ASP A 37 -12.96 28.29 -6.86
C ASP A 37 -11.62 28.93 -7.26
N GLU A 38 -10.51 28.47 -6.69
CA GLU A 38 -9.16 28.97 -6.97
C GLU A 38 -8.43 28.10 -8.01
N THR A 39 -8.73 26.80 -8.01
CA THR A 39 -8.11 25.78 -8.85
C THR A 39 -9.21 24.91 -9.47
N PRO A 40 -9.76 25.30 -10.63
CA PRO A 40 -10.84 24.54 -11.29
C PRO A 40 -10.45 23.09 -11.63
N PHE A 41 -9.15 22.85 -11.81
CA PHE A 41 -8.55 21.54 -12.04
C PHE A 41 -7.79 21.03 -10.81
N GLY A 42 -8.21 21.43 -9.61
CA GLY A 42 -7.70 20.88 -8.36
C GLY A 42 -8.08 19.39 -8.20
N PRO A 43 -7.26 18.59 -7.50
CA PRO A 43 -7.54 17.18 -7.28
C PRO A 43 -8.76 16.97 -6.38
N MET A 44 -9.51 15.91 -6.64
CA MET A 44 -10.65 15.47 -5.82
C MET A 44 -10.51 14.02 -5.40
N ILE A 45 -11.19 13.66 -4.30
CA ILE A 45 -11.27 12.26 -3.87
C ILE A 45 -12.00 11.44 -4.94
N GLY A 46 -11.39 10.33 -5.31
CA GLY A 46 -11.82 9.45 -6.38
C GLY A 46 -11.20 9.76 -7.75
N ASP A 47 -10.40 10.82 -7.88
CA ASP A 47 -9.67 11.06 -9.13
C ASP A 47 -8.63 9.97 -9.37
N TYR A 48 -8.47 9.57 -10.63
CA TYR A 48 -7.45 8.63 -11.05
C TYR A 48 -6.06 9.22 -10.88
N VAL A 49 -5.13 8.37 -10.45
CA VAL A 49 -3.73 8.73 -10.22
C VAL A 49 -2.85 7.68 -10.86
N VAL A 50 -1.73 8.11 -11.45
CA VAL A 50 -0.66 7.21 -11.85
C VAL A 50 0.60 7.58 -11.07
N VAL A 51 1.16 6.59 -10.38
CA VAL A 51 2.40 6.76 -9.61
C VAL A 51 3.56 6.17 -10.39
N PHE A 52 4.58 6.95 -10.65
CA PHE A 52 5.76 6.53 -11.40
C PHE A 52 6.92 6.26 -10.46
N TYR A 53 7.53 5.07 -10.60
CA TYR A 53 8.74 4.68 -9.89
C TYR A 53 9.47 3.56 -10.62
N GLY A 54 10.79 3.67 -10.79
CA GLY A 54 11.63 2.59 -11.31
C GLY A 54 11.21 2.02 -12.67
N GLY A 55 10.79 2.87 -13.61
CA GLY A 55 10.31 2.43 -14.94
C GLY A 55 8.93 1.77 -14.93
N LYS A 56 8.19 1.83 -13.82
CA LYS A 56 6.82 1.34 -13.72
C LYS A 56 5.86 2.49 -13.47
N ALA A 57 4.67 2.37 -14.05
CA ALA A 57 3.54 3.27 -13.82
C ALA A 57 2.46 2.48 -13.07
N PHE A 58 2.12 2.90 -11.86
CA PHE A 58 1.17 2.21 -10.99
C PHE A 58 -0.17 2.93 -11.02
N PRO A 59 -1.23 2.34 -11.61
CA PRO A 59 -2.56 2.94 -11.58
C PRO A 59 -3.12 2.89 -10.15
N ALA A 60 -3.69 3.99 -9.69
CA ALA A 60 -4.21 4.18 -8.35
C ALA A 60 -5.34 5.22 -8.37
N ILE A 61 -5.90 5.51 -7.20
CA ILE A 61 -6.90 6.56 -7.01
C ILE A 61 -6.48 7.52 -5.88
N ALA A 62 -6.95 8.76 -5.93
CA ALA A 62 -6.93 9.68 -4.80
C ALA A 62 -7.94 9.18 -3.76
N GLY A 63 -7.47 8.44 -2.76
CA GLY A 63 -8.31 7.68 -1.85
C GLY A 63 -8.65 8.37 -0.54
N ASP A 64 -7.79 9.29 -0.10
CA ASP A 64 -7.95 9.96 1.20
C ASP A 64 -7.33 11.36 1.19
N ALA A 65 -7.60 12.12 2.25
CA ALA A 65 -7.08 13.45 2.51
C ALA A 65 -6.15 13.44 3.74
N GLY A 66 -4.90 13.85 3.53
CA GLY A 66 -3.85 13.80 4.54
C GLY A 66 -3.45 15.17 5.10
N PRO A 67 -2.47 15.19 6.02
CA PRO A 67 -1.93 16.43 6.57
C PRO A 67 -1.51 17.43 5.49
N THR A 68 -1.83 18.71 5.71
CA THR A 68 -1.65 19.81 4.74
C THR A 68 -0.21 19.99 4.24
N PHE A 69 0.77 19.59 5.05
CA PHE A 69 2.20 19.82 4.81
C PHE A 69 2.95 18.57 4.32
N GLN A 70 2.27 17.44 4.15
CA GLN A 70 2.89 16.17 3.79
C GLN A 70 2.28 15.62 2.51
N ALA A 71 3.15 15.33 1.54
CA ALA A 71 2.81 14.61 0.31
C ALA A 71 3.54 13.27 0.26
N GLY A 72 3.01 12.32 -0.50
CA GLY A 72 3.62 11.01 -0.69
C GLY A 72 3.13 9.91 0.26
N GLU A 73 2.04 10.16 0.98
CA GLU A 73 1.31 9.11 1.69
C GLU A 73 0.51 8.26 0.69
N ALA A 74 0.49 6.95 0.92
CA ALA A 74 -0.17 5.99 0.06
C ALA A 74 -0.57 4.72 0.82
N SER A 75 -1.43 3.93 0.18
CA SER A 75 -1.78 2.58 0.60
C SER A 75 -0.54 1.71 0.85
N LEU A 76 -0.65 0.78 1.81
CA LEU A 76 0.39 -0.21 2.08
C LEU A 76 0.65 -1.10 0.85
N ARG A 77 -0.39 -1.36 0.05
CA ARG A 77 -0.28 -2.07 -1.23
C ARG A 77 0.67 -1.37 -2.19
N LEU A 78 0.46 -0.07 -2.42
CA LEU A 78 1.34 0.70 -3.31
C LEU A 78 2.76 0.78 -2.74
N ALA A 79 2.89 1.04 -1.44
CA ALA A 79 4.19 1.08 -0.78
C ALA A 79 4.98 -0.22 -0.97
N LYS A 80 4.33 -1.39 -0.81
CA LYS A 80 4.95 -2.71 -1.01
C LYS A 80 5.32 -2.99 -2.47
N ALA A 81 4.56 -2.45 -3.42
CA ALA A 81 4.89 -2.57 -4.84
C ALA A 81 6.15 -1.77 -5.24
N LEU A 82 6.41 -0.66 -4.54
CA LEU A 82 7.65 0.10 -4.69
C LEU A 82 8.83 -0.58 -3.98
N ASN A 83 8.58 -1.11 -2.77
CA ASN A 83 9.58 -1.79 -1.95
C ASN A 83 8.90 -2.82 -1.06
N GLU A 84 9.20 -4.11 -1.28
CA GLU A 84 8.56 -5.22 -0.55
C GLU A 84 8.73 -5.15 0.97
N ARG A 85 9.79 -4.49 1.46
CA ARG A 85 10.04 -4.31 2.90
C ARG A 85 9.22 -3.19 3.52
N ALA A 86 8.45 -2.44 2.73
CA ALA A 86 7.65 -1.33 3.22
C ALA A 86 6.62 -1.78 4.26
N GLY A 87 6.50 -0.99 5.33
CA GLY A 87 5.61 -1.25 6.44
C GLY A 87 5.71 -0.14 7.49
N VAL A 88 5.19 -0.38 8.69
CA VAL A 88 5.14 0.62 9.78
C VAL A 88 6.53 1.17 10.13
N TYR A 89 7.56 0.33 10.07
CA TYR A 89 8.93 0.70 10.45
C TYR A 89 9.86 0.96 9.26
N SER A 90 9.40 0.73 8.03
CA SER A 90 10.24 0.85 6.84
C SER A 90 9.47 1.61 5.76
N ARG A 91 9.99 2.79 5.41
CA ARG A 91 9.39 3.60 4.35
C ARG A 91 9.70 2.98 2.98
N PRO A 92 8.78 3.06 2.01
CA PRO A 92 9.01 2.52 0.68
C PRO A 92 10.15 3.24 -0.05
N GLU A 93 10.17 4.58 0.02
CA GLU A 93 11.19 5.45 -0.58
C GLU A 93 11.32 6.71 0.31
N SER A 94 12.53 7.26 0.41
CA SER A 94 12.79 8.52 1.16
C SER A 94 13.40 9.61 0.30
N ASP A 95 13.83 9.30 -0.92
CA ASP A 95 14.34 10.26 -1.89
C ASP A 95 13.24 10.75 -2.84
N LEU A 96 13.51 11.84 -3.57
CA LEU A 96 12.62 12.39 -4.60
C LEU A 96 12.66 11.57 -5.90
N LYS A 97 12.20 10.31 -5.84
CA LYS A 97 12.17 9.37 -6.97
C LYS A 97 10.76 8.94 -7.39
N VAL A 98 9.75 9.26 -6.58
CA VAL A 98 8.35 8.91 -6.83
C VAL A 98 7.64 10.14 -7.39
N THR A 99 6.97 9.98 -8.53
CA THR A 99 6.15 11.03 -9.14
C THR A 99 4.69 10.63 -9.11
N TYR A 100 3.81 11.55 -8.71
CA TYR A 100 2.37 11.35 -8.67
C TYR A 100 1.72 12.21 -9.76
N LEU A 101 1.08 11.57 -10.74
CA LEU A 101 0.29 12.25 -11.76
C LEU A 101 -1.19 12.04 -11.43
N VAL A 102 -1.84 13.08 -10.94
CA VAL A 102 -3.29 13.08 -10.69
C VAL A 102 -4.00 13.55 -11.96
N PHE A 103 -5.11 12.93 -12.31
CA PHE A 103 -6.00 13.36 -13.39
C PHE A 103 -7.25 14.00 -12.76
N PRO A 104 -7.29 15.34 -12.63
CA PRO A 104 -8.40 16.02 -11.98
C PRO A 104 -9.72 15.78 -12.71
N GLN A 105 -10.83 15.79 -11.96
CA GLN A 105 -12.19 15.64 -12.51
C GLN A 105 -12.44 14.30 -13.23
N SER A 106 -11.60 13.31 -12.97
CA SER A 106 -11.72 11.97 -13.55
C SER A 106 -12.50 11.01 -12.64
N ALA A 107 -12.81 11.43 -11.41
CA ALA A 107 -13.59 10.66 -10.47
C ALA A 107 -14.93 10.21 -11.04
N GLU A 108 -15.25 8.94 -10.82
CA GLU A 108 -16.52 8.39 -11.29
C GLU A 108 -17.71 9.01 -10.54
N LYS A 109 -18.79 9.23 -11.29
CA LYS A 109 -20.05 9.77 -10.75
C LYS A 109 -20.69 8.80 -9.77
N GLU A 110 -20.74 7.53 -10.15
CA GLU A 110 -21.23 6.45 -9.29
C GLU A 110 -20.05 5.89 -8.50
N LYS A 111 -20.19 5.86 -7.17
CA LYS A 111 -19.18 5.27 -6.29
C LYS A 111 -19.46 3.79 -6.17
N GLY A 112 -18.42 2.98 -6.39
CA GLY A 112 -18.48 1.53 -6.32
C GLY A 112 -17.29 0.94 -5.55
N PRO A 113 -17.27 -0.40 -5.39
CA PRO A 113 -16.07 -1.09 -4.97
C PRO A 113 -14.93 -0.86 -5.98
N PRO A 114 -13.66 -0.94 -5.54
CA PRO A 114 -12.52 -0.89 -6.44
C PRO A 114 -12.61 -1.93 -7.56
N ASP A 115 -12.40 -1.47 -8.80
CA ASP A 115 -12.30 -2.30 -10.00
C ASP A 115 -10.93 -2.06 -10.64
N LEU A 116 -9.99 -2.93 -10.33
CA LEU A 116 -8.57 -2.74 -10.67
C LEU A 116 -8.33 -2.83 -12.19
N VAL A 117 -9.15 -3.59 -12.91
CA VAL A 117 -9.07 -3.69 -14.37
C VAL A 117 -9.51 -2.38 -15.00
N ARG A 118 -10.69 -1.89 -14.58
CA ARG A 118 -11.23 -0.60 -15.04
C ARG A 118 -10.31 0.56 -14.68
N TRP A 119 -9.70 0.54 -13.50
CA TRP A 119 -8.74 1.56 -13.09
C TRP A 119 -7.52 1.58 -14.00
N ARG A 120 -6.96 0.40 -14.30
CA ARG A 120 -5.84 0.27 -15.24
C ARG A 120 -6.22 0.80 -16.62
N GLU A 121 -7.34 0.35 -17.18
CA GLU A 121 -7.83 0.79 -18.50
C GLU A 121 -8.07 2.30 -18.56
N THR A 122 -8.63 2.88 -17.49
CA THR A 122 -8.88 4.32 -17.41
C THR A 122 -7.58 5.11 -17.36
N CYS A 123 -6.63 4.69 -16.51
CA CYS A 123 -5.30 5.29 -16.45
C CYS A 123 -4.56 5.17 -17.79
N ASP A 124 -4.63 4.02 -18.46
CA ASP A 124 -4.02 3.80 -19.78
C ASP A 124 -4.58 4.78 -20.82
N ARG A 125 -5.91 4.91 -20.88
CA ARG A 125 -6.58 5.87 -21.76
C ARG A 125 -6.19 7.31 -21.46
N LEU A 126 -6.12 7.69 -20.18
CA LEU A 126 -5.76 9.04 -19.76
C LEU A 126 -4.30 9.36 -20.08
N LEU A 127 -3.39 8.42 -19.85
CA LEU A 127 -1.99 8.52 -20.26
C LEU A 127 -1.86 8.63 -21.77
N GLY A 128 -2.64 7.85 -22.54
CA GLY A 128 -2.71 7.95 -24.00
C GLY A 128 -3.09 9.36 -24.47
N GLY A 129 -4.00 10.04 -23.76
CA GLY A 129 -4.35 11.44 -24.01
C GLY A 129 -3.21 12.43 -23.79
N LEU A 130 -2.19 12.06 -23.01
CA LEU A 130 -0.96 12.83 -22.77
C LEU A 130 0.21 12.42 -23.68
N GLY A 131 -0.01 11.49 -24.62
CA GLY A 131 1.04 10.96 -25.49
C GLY A 131 1.52 9.54 -25.13
N GLY A 132 0.94 8.91 -24.11
CA GLY A 132 1.22 7.54 -23.72
C GLY A 132 2.43 7.36 -22.80
N LEU A 133 2.85 6.11 -22.62
CA LEU A 133 4.05 5.77 -21.85
C LEU A 133 5.28 5.79 -22.76
N GLY A 134 6.38 6.35 -22.24
CA GLY A 134 7.67 6.34 -22.91
C GLY A 134 8.29 4.94 -22.97
N GLU A 135 9.31 4.78 -23.82
CA GLU A 135 10.06 3.52 -23.93
C GLU A 135 10.66 3.11 -22.58
N GLY A 136 10.57 1.82 -22.26
CA GLY A 136 11.03 1.26 -20.98
C GLY A 136 10.06 1.44 -19.81
N TYR A 137 8.92 2.12 -20.00
CA TYR A 137 7.86 2.20 -19.01
C TYR A 137 6.74 1.18 -19.28
N ALA A 138 6.23 0.58 -18.21
CA ALA A 138 5.08 -0.33 -18.28
C ALA A 138 4.01 0.05 -17.26
N LEU A 139 2.75 0.03 -17.70
CA LEU A 139 1.59 0.17 -16.82
C LEU A 139 1.41 -1.12 -16.02
N HIS A 140 1.45 -1.01 -14.70
CA HIS A 140 1.33 -2.12 -13.77
C HIS A 140 -0.09 -2.68 -13.76
N GLU A 141 -0.19 -3.99 -13.66
CA GLU A 141 -1.43 -4.73 -13.52
C GLU A 141 -1.53 -5.27 -12.10
N TRP A 142 -2.62 -4.92 -11.41
CA TRP A 142 -2.83 -5.32 -10.03
C TRP A 142 -3.63 -6.61 -9.94
N GLU A 143 -3.13 -7.55 -9.14
CA GLU A 143 -3.88 -8.75 -8.77
C GLU A 143 -5.02 -8.43 -7.80
N ASP A 144 -6.21 -9.02 -8.02
CA ASP A 144 -7.33 -8.86 -7.09
C ASP A 144 -7.14 -9.74 -5.85
N LEU A 145 -6.52 -9.17 -4.81
CA LEU A 145 -6.26 -9.83 -3.54
C LEU A 145 -7.53 -10.16 -2.75
N ILE A 146 -8.64 -9.45 -3.01
CA ILE A 146 -9.92 -9.70 -2.33
C ILE A 146 -10.57 -10.94 -2.96
N ALA A 147 -10.62 -11.00 -4.30
CA ALA A 147 -11.11 -12.17 -5.01
C ALA A 147 -10.29 -13.43 -4.67
N LEU A 148 -8.96 -13.32 -4.61
CA LEU A 148 -8.08 -14.42 -4.20
C LEU A 148 -8.39 -14.95 -2.79
N LYS A 149 -8.55 -14.06 -1.81
CA LYS A 149 -8.89 -14.45 -0.44
C LYS A 149 -10.28 -15.10 -0.33
N ARG A 150 -11.19 -14.78 -1.25
CA ARG A 150 -12.55 -15.36 -1.32
C ARG A 150 -12.62 -16.69 -2.06
N ALA A 151 -11.61 -17.03 -2.86
CA ALA A 151 -11.60 -18.30 -3.59
C ALA A 151 -11.62 -19.47 -2.59
N PRO A 152 -12.49 -20.49 -2.79
CA PRO A 152 -12.54 -21.64 -1.90
C PRO A 152 -11.18 -22.33 -1.91
N LYS A 153 -10.58 -22.48 -0.73
CA LYS A 153 -9.38 -23.29 -0.54
C LYS A 153 -9.77 -24.73 -0.84
N VAL A 154 -9.42 -25.23 -2.03
CA VAL A 154 -9.59 -26.65 -2.35
C VAL A 154 -8.73 -27.41 -1.35
N GLU A 155 -9.38 -28.02 -0.36
CA GLU A 155 -8.72 -28.90 0.60
C GLU A 155 -8.19 -30.11 -0.17
N ALA A 156 -6.87 -30.15 -0.37
CA ALA A 156 -6.17 -31.38 -0.69
C ALA A 156 -6.24 -32.28 0.55
N SER A 157 -7.30 -33.08 0.64
CA SER A 157 -7.43 -34.20 1.58
C SER A 157 -7.26 -35.52 0.83
N GLU A 158 -6.05 -35.78 0.31
CA GLU A 158 -5.59 -37.16 0.15
C GLU A 158 -4.93 -37.60 1.45
N GLN A 159 -5.76 -38.13 2.35
CA GLN A 159 -5.31 -38.83 3.54
C GLN A 159 -5.16 -40.32 3.18
N PRO A 160 -3.98 -40.95 3.33
CA PRO A 160 -3.84 -42.38 3.13
C PRO A 160 -4.60 -43.14 4.21
N ALA A 161 -5.44 -44.10 3.81
CA ALA A 161 -6.14 -44.98 4.73
C ALA A 161 -5.14 -45.87 5.50
N VAL A 162 -5.11 -45.75 6.82
CA VAL A 162 -4.51 -46.72 7.73
C VAL A 162 -5.63 -47.46 8.46
N PRO A 163 -5.70 -48.81 8.40
CA PRO A 163 -6.72 -49.55 9.10
C PRO A 163 -6.41 -49.67 10.60
N ASP A 164 -7.52 -49.65 11.31
CA ASP A 164 -7.77 -49.66 12.74
C ASP A 164 -7.25 -50.91 13.48
N SER A 165 -6.72 -50.72 14.69
CA SER A 165 -6.81 -51.64 15.84
C SER A 165 -6.34 -50.93 17.11
N THR A 166 -7.31 -50.64 17.98
CA THR A 166 -7.20 -49.95 19.27
C THR A 166 -6.83 -50.93 20.44
N PRO A 167 -6.75 -50.53 21.73
CA PRO A 167 -5.50 -50.33 22.50
C PRO A 167 -5.45 -51.17 23.80
N LEU A 168 -4.47 -50.90 24.70
CA LEU A 168 -4.69 -50.47 26.12
C LEU A 168 -3.36 -50.48 26.95
N PRO A 169 -3.31 -49.77 28.11
CA PRO A 169 -2.13 -49.02 28.59
C PRO A 169 -1.59 -49.51 29.95
N VAL A 170 -0.35 -49.11 30.31
CA VAL A 170 0.09 -48.94 31.73
C VAL A 170 1.32 -47.99 31.81
N PRO A 171 1.30 -46.90 32.62
CA PRO A 171 2.49 -46.21 33.16
C PRO A 171 2.75 -46.68 34.63
N PRO A 172 3.86 -46.35 35.35
CA PRO A 172 4.66 -45.12 35.26
C PRO A 172 6.17 -45.22 35.63
N GLU A 173 6.78 -44.03 35.77
CA GLU A 173 7.96 -43.67 36.58
C GLU A 173 9.38 -43.98 36.08
N GLY A 174 10.17 -42.91 35.91
CA GLY A 174 11.60 -42.98 36.21
C GLY A 174 12.55 -42.05 35.46
N VAL A 175 12.93 -40.96 36.14
CA VAL A 175 14.32 -40.43 36.24
C VAL A 175 14.86 -39.47 35.15
N LYS A 176 14.95 -38.21 35.59
CA LYS A 176 16.03 -37.21 35.48
C LYS A 176 17.03 -37.29 34.31
N GLY A 177 17.21 -36.12 33.68
CA GLY A 177 18.52 -35.46 33.66
C GLY A 177 18.99 -34.92 32.32
N ALA A 178 19.48 -33.69 32.37
CA ALA A 178 20.51 -33.05 31.53
C ALA A 178 20.00 -31.86 30.71
N VAL A 179 20.25 -30.68 31.28
CA VAL A 179 20.17 -29.36 30.68
C VAL A 179 21.35 -29.23 29.72
N GLY A 180 21.06 -29.00 28.44
CA GLY A 180 22.05 -28.73 27.39
C GLY A 180 22.24 -27.22 27.20
N GLU A 181 23.50 -26.81 27.30
CA GLU A 181 24.09 -25.49 27.10
C GLU A 181 23.65 -24.74 25.83
N LEU A 182 23.38 -23.44 25.96
CA LEU A 182 23.29 -22.48 24.86
C LEU A 182 24.57 -21.63 24.85
N PRO A 183 25.36 -21.57 23.75
CA PRO A 183 26.50 -20.69 23.68
C PRO A 183 26.11 -19.26 23.27
N ALA A 184 26.59 -18.32 24.09
CA ALA A 184 27.22 -17.03 23.78
C ALA A 184 26.54 -16.02 22.82
N VAL A 185 26.05 -14.96 23.47
CA VAL A 185 26.15 -13.51 23.16
C VAL A 185 26.96 -13.12 21.92
N VAL A 186 26.32 -12.39 21.00
CA VAL A 186 26.97 -11.55 19.97
C VAL A 186 26.87 -10.08 20.42
N PRO A 187 27.96 -9.29 20.38
CA PRO A 187 27.95 -7.89 20.84
C PRO A 187 27.27 -6.93 19.84
N PRO A 188 26.77 -5.76 20.30
CA PRO A 188 26.10 -4.79 19.44
C PRO A 188 27.08 -4.04 18.53
N PRO A 189 26.66 -3.61 17.32
CA PRO A 189 27.50 -2.80 16.44
C PRO A 189 27.71 -1.38 16.97
N SER A 190 28.95 -0.94 16.79
CA SER A 190 29.57 0.33 17.18
C SER A 190 28.87 1.59 16.70
N ALA A 191 28.98 2.65 17.50
CA ALA A 191 28.39 3.97 17.32
C ALA A 191 28.74 4.64 15.97
N ALA A 192 27.72 5.27 15.38
CA ALA A 192 27.83 6.13 14.20
C ALA A 192 28.59 7.43 14.52
N GLU A 193 29.46 7.85 13.61
CA GLU A 193 30.13 9.17 13.64
C GLU A 193 29.11 10.33 13.51
N PRO A 194 29.37 11.49 14.13
CA PRO A 194 28.49 12.65 14.04
C PRO A 194 28.53 13.30 12.64
N PRO A 195 27.44 13.95 12.20
CA PRO A 195 27.38 14.63 10.90
C PRO A 195 28.40 15.78 10.80
N ARG A 196 29.04 15.90 9.64
CA ARG A 196 29.90 17.05 9.31
C ARG A 196 29.05 18.32 9.20
N GLU A 197 29.51 19.36 9.89
CA GLU A 197 28.94 20.71 9.90
C GLU A 197 28.96 21.32 8.49
N ILE A 198 27.80 21.71 7.98
CA ILE A 198 27.63 22.36 6.67
C ILE A 198 27.99 23.84 6.85
N ARG A 199 29.10 24.29 6.25
CA ARG A 199 29.44 25.72 6.23
C ARG A 199 28.49 26.47 5.28
N PRO A 200 28.01 27.68 5.65
CA PRO A 200 27.25 28.53 4.75
C PRO A 200 28.05 28.90 3.49
N LEU A 201 27.38 28.88 2.33
CA LEU A 201 27.90 29.43 1.08
C LEU A 201 27.95 30.96 1.19
N GLU A 202 29.12 31.54 0.90
CA GLU A 202 29.26 32.99 0.81
C GLU A 202 28.53 33.53 -0.45
N PRO A 203 27.95 34.74 -0.37
CA PRO A 203 27.22 35.31 -1.49
C PRO A 203 28.17 35.69 -2.64
N VAL A 204 27.84 35.20 -3.83
CA VAL A 204 28.47 35.61 -5.10
C VAL A 204 28.13 37.08 -5.33
N GLY A 205 29.17 37.93 -5.43
CA GLY A 205 29.02 39.36 -5.71
C GLY A 205 28.44 39.62 -7.11
N ASP A 206 27.62 40.67 -7.20
CA ASP A 206 26.95 41.09 -8.43
C ASP A 206 27.93 41.51 -9.53
N PRO A 207 27.64 41.20 -10.82
CA PRO A 207 28.47 41.62 -11.94
C PRO A 207 28.31 43.13 -12.22
N GLN A 208 29.44 43.77 -12.51
CA GLN A 208 29.56 45.14 -13.03
C GLN A 208 29.07 45.25 -14.48
#